data_AF-A0AA35IQI8-F1
#
_entry.id   AF-A0AA35IQI8-F1
#
_cell.length_a   1.000
_cell.length_b   1.000
_cell.length_c   1.000
_cell.angle_alpha   90.00
_cell.angle_beta   90.00
_cell.angle_gamma   90.00
#
_symmetry.space_group_name_H-M   'P 1'
#
loop_
_entity.id
_entity.type
_entity.pdbx_description
1 polymer ?
#
loop_
_entity_poly.entity_id
_entity_poly.type
_entity_poly.pdbx_seq_one_letter_code
_entity_poly.pdbx_strand_id
1 'polypeptide(L)'
;MSHNRWNIGLIFALLLLGSTEVNAFFNFGNHQQQQQQQPQSYEDQVLNNPCDGYLCPDTLTCVAQQKDCPCPFSKSQLKCVLPNNKYVCVSKPATHNEKLKAIYDDPVKGPKAKNKGFRDCGWVSEAYKSG
;
A
#
# COMPACT_ATOMS: atom_id res chain seq x y z
N MET A 1 27.30 -17.40 74.51
CA MET A 1 26.61 -18.33 73.60
C MET A 1 26.35 -17.60 72.27
N SER A 2 27.34 -17.37 71.40
CA SER A 2 27.98 -18.29 70.45
C SER A 2 27.05 -19.00 69.44
N HIS A 3 26.02 -18.33 68.93
CA HIS A 3 25.23 -18.87 67.79
C HIS A 3 25.01 -17.92 66.59
N ASN A 4 25.32 -16.62 66.67
CA ASN A 4 25.02 -15.68 65.57
C ASN A 4 26.18 -15.32 64.63
N ARG A 5 27.43 -15.72 64.93
CA ARG A 5 28.58 -15.34 64.08
C ARG A 5 28.76 -16.28 62.87
N TRP A 6 28.25 -17.51 62.94
CA TRP A 6 28.34 -18.49 61.85
C TRP A 6 27.28 -18.22 60.77
N ASN A 7 26.02 -17.94 61.16
CA ASN A 7 24.94 -17.67 60.21
C ASN A 7 25.16 -16.41 59.38
N ILE A 8 25.75 -15.36 59.96
CA ILE A 8 26.04 -14.12 59.22
C ILE A 8 27.14 -14.35 58.18
N GLY A 9 28.16 -15.15 58.50
CA GLY A 9 29.21 -15.53 57.55
C GLY A 9 28.70 -16.37 56.38
N LEU A 10 27.76 -17.29 56.64
CA LEU A 10 27.12 -18.10 55.59
C LEU A 10 26.21 -17.27 54.66
N ILE A 11 25.45 -16.31 55.21
CA ILE A 11 24.59 -15.43 54.40
C ILE A 11 25.45 -14.50 53.51
N PHE A 12 26.56 -13.98 54.01
CA PHE A 12 27.48 -13.16 53.20
C PHE A 12 28.21 -13.98 52.12
N ALA A 13 28.55 -15.24 52.38
CA ALA A 13 29.18 -16.12 51.38
C ALA A 13 28.21 -16.52 50.24
N LEU A 14 26.92 -16.67 50.54
CA LEU A 14 25.88 -16.99 49.53
C LEU A 14 25.55 -15.82 48.60
N LEU A 15 25.74 -14.56 49.03
CA LEU A 15 25.46 -13.37 48.22
C LEU A 15 26.55 -13.03 47.18
N LEU A 16 27.74 -13.64 47.27
CA LEU A 16 28.89 -13.34 46.38
C LEU A 16 29.06 -14.31 45.20
N LEU A 17 28.22 -15.34 45.08
CA LEU A 17 28.32 -16.37 44.03
C LEU A 17 27.31 -16.19 42.87
N GLY A 18 26.61 -15.06 42.81
CA GLY A 18 25.39 -14.92 42.00
C GLY A 18 25.37 -13.85 40.89
N SER A 19 26.50 -13.37 40.36
CA SER A 19 26.48 -12.33 39.32
C SER A 19 27.54 -12.48 38.22
N THR A 20 27.64 -13.68 37.66
CA THR A 20 28.19 -13.92 36.33
C THR A 20 27.16 -14.85 35.69
N GLU A 21 26.27 -14.48 34.77
CA GLU A 21 26.52 -13.94 33.44
C GLU A 21 25.21 -13.38 32.87
N VAL A 22 25.15 -12.07 32.55
CA VAL A 22 24.03 -11.50 31.76
C VAL A 22 24.48 -10.66 30.57
N ASN A 23 25.80 -10.45 30.40
CA ASN A 23 26.34 -9.61 29.33
C ASN A 23 26.57 -10.35 28.00
N ALA A 24 26.51 -11.69 27.99
CA ALA A 24 26.75 -12.48 26.78
C ALA A 24 25.55 -12.50 25.81
N PHE A 25 24.32 -12.29 26.29
CA PHE A 25 23.13 -12.28 25.44
C PHE A 25 22.96 -10.98 24.64
N PHE A 26 23.49 -9.87 25.15
CA PHE A 26 23.35 -8.55 24.51
C PHE A 26 24.36 -8.29 23.38
N ASN A 27 25.42 -9.09 23.25
CA ASN A 27 26.50 -8.82 22.29
C ASN A 27 26.40 -9.63 20.98
N PHE A 28 25.38 -10.50 20.83
CA PHE A 28 25.21 -11.33 19.63
C PHE A 28 24.37 -10.66 18.51
N GLY A 29 23.90 -9.42 18.72
CA GLY A 29 23.06 -8.69 17.76
C GLY A 29 23.79 -7.66 16.89
N ASN A 30 25.08 -7.42 17.11
CA ASN A 30 25.81 -6.29 16.47
C ASN A 30 26.37 -6.58 15.06
N HIS A 31 25.96 -7.67 14.42
CA HIS A 31 26.35 -7.98 13.05
C HIS A 31 25.12 -8.21 12.18
N GLN A 32 24.41 -7.13 11.85
CA GLN A 32 23.96 -6.80 10.50
C GLN A 32 23.46 -5.36 10.50
N GLN A 33 24.34 -4.42 10.16
CA GLN A 33 23.91 -3.15 9.56
C GLN A 33 23.28 -3.47 8.20
N GLN A 34 22.04 -3.95 8.20
CA GLN A 34 21.20 -3.75 7.04
C GLN A 34 20.98 -2.24 6.98
N GLN A 35 21.48 -1.60 5.92
CA GLN A 35 21.01 -0.29 5.51
C GLN A 35 19.50 -0.36 5.44
N GLN A 36 18.85 0.09 6.50
CA GLN A 36 17.42 0.25 6.56
C GLN A 36 17.14 1.46 5.66
N GLN A 37 16.99 1.21 4.36
CA GLN A 37 16.35 2.18 3.48
C GLN A 37 15.01 2.48 4.13
N GLN A 38 14.88 3.68 4.71
CA GLN A 38 13.59 4.11 5.20
C GLN A 38 12.60 4.03 4.04
N PRO A 39 11.37 3.52 4.27
CA PRO A 39 10.36 3.53 3.24
C PRO A 39 10.19 4.96 2.74
N GLN A 40 10.54 5.21 1.49
CA GLN A 40 10.38 6.53 0.87
C GLN A 40 8.90 6.90 0.92
N SER A 41 8.59 8.09 1.43
CA SER A 41 7.20 8.54 1.56
C SER A 41 6.56 8.64 0.17
N TYR A 42 5.24 8.48 0.08
CA TYR A 42 4.54 8.62 -1.19
C TYR A 42 4.76 10.02 -1.81
N GLU A 43 4.79 11.06 -0.99
CA GLU A 43 5.11 12.43 -1.43
C GLU A 43 6.51 12.50 -2.05
N ASP A 44 7.51 11.89 -1.41
CA ASP A 44 8.88 11.83 -1.94
C ASP A 44 8.95 11.03 -3.25
N GLN A 45 8.10 10.01 -3.44
CA GLN A 45 8.04 9.23 -4.69
C GLN A 45 7.45 10.05 -5.85
N VAL A 46 6.51 10.94 -5.56
CA VAL A 46 5.92 11.87 -6.53
C VAL A 46 6.90 12.98 -6.87
N LEU A 47 7.51 13.61 -5.86
CA LEU A 47 8.40 14.76 -6.02
C LEU A 47 9.72 14.41 -6.73
N ASN A 48 10.30 13.26 -6.41
CA ASN A 48 11.58 12.84 -6.96
C ASN A 48 11.45 11.92 -8.19
N ASN A 49 10.26 11.84 -8.80
CA ASN A 49 10.04 11.00 -9.97
C ASN A 49 10.73 11.61 -11.23
N PRO A 50 11.48 10.83 -12.02
CA PRO A 50 12.16 11.33 -13.22
C PRO A 50 11.22 11.49 -14.43
N CYS A 51 9.91 11.66 -14.21
CA CYS A 51 8.93 11.74 -15.28
C CYS A 51 8.94 13.12 -15.96
N ASP A 52 9.30 13.16 -17.24
CA ASP A 52 9.24 14.38 -18.07
C ASP A 52 7.82 14.72 -18.58
N GLY A 53 6.87 13.80 -18.37
CA GLY A 53 5.48 13.93 -18.79
C GLY A 53 4.53 14.25 -17.64
N TYR A 54 3.29 13.76 -17.77
CA TYR A 54 2.33 13.76 -16.68
C TYR A 54 2.53 12.53 -15.80
N LEU A 55 2.86 12.75 -14.53
CA LEU A 55 2.93 11.69 -13.54
C LEU A 55 1.54 11.40 -12.97
N CYS A 56 1.06 10.17 -13.16
CA CYS A 56 -0.23 9.74 -12.63
C CYS A 56 -0.16 9.61 -11.09
N PRO A 57 -0.97 10.34 -10.32
CA PRO A 57 -0.87 10.30 -8.85
C PRO A 57 -1.17 8.89 -8.31
N ASP A 58 -2.21 8.24 -8.82
CA ASP A 58 -2.66 6.96 -8.24
C ASP A 58 -1.73 5.78 -8.53
N THR A 59 -0.96 5.86 -9.62
CA THR A 59 -0.18 4.71 -10.15
C THR A 59 1.29 4.99 -10.34
N LEU A 60 1.72 6.25 -10.14
CA LEU A 60 3.08 6.75 -10.38
C LEU A 60 3.61 6.43 -11.79
N THR A 61 2.70 6.20 -12.75
CA THR A 61 3.04 5.94 -14.14
C THR A 61 3.28 7.27 -14.85
N CYS A 62 4.38 7.37 -15.60
CA CYS A 62 4.66 8.52 -16.45
C CYS A 62 3.95 8.38 -17.80
N VAL A 63 3.10 9.34 -18.17
CA VAL A 63 2.33 9.33 -19.43
C VAL A 63 2.38 10.68 -20.13
N ALA A 64 1.97 10.75 -21.40
CA ALA A 64 1.98 12.00 -22.16
C ALA A 64 0.88 12.98 -21.70
N GLN A 65 -0.30 12.48 -21.35
CA GLN A 65 -1.45 13.29 -20.98
C GLN A 65 -2.22 12.67 -19.82
N GLN A 66 -2.90 13.50 -19.02
CA GLN A 66 -3.70 13.03 -17.88
C GLN A 66 -4.67 11.90 -18.25
N LYS A 67 -5.39 12.00 -19.38
CA LYS A 67 -6.32 10.94 -19.82
C LYS A 67 -5.65 9.59 -20.07
N ASP A 68 -4.33 9.52 -20.23
CA ASP A 68 -3.60 8.29 -20.55
C ASP A 68 -3.28 7.49 -19.29
N CYS A 69 -3.43 8.07 -18.10
CA CYS A 69 -3.21 7.39 -16.84
C CYS A 69 -4.03 6.10 -16.70
N PRO A 70 -3.42 4.98 -16.27
CA PRO A 70 -4.16 3.76 -16.00
C PRO A 70 -4.96 3.91 -14.70
N CYS A 71 -6.09 3.18 -14.61
CA CYS A 71 -6.78 3.03 -13.33
C CYS A 71 -5.96 2.11 -12.41
N PRO A 72 -5.85 2.43 -11.10
CA PRO A 72 -5.02 1.67 -10.17
C PRO A 72 -5.46 0.21 -10.03
N PHE A 73 -6.76 -0.08 -10.21
CA PHE A 73 -7.30 -1.43 -10.10
C PHE A 73 -7.95 -1.87 -11.42
N SER A 74 -7.17 -1.99 -12.49
CA SER A 74 -7.65 -2.34 -13.84
C SER A 74 -8.52 -3.60 -13.93
N LYS A 75 -8.34 -4.56 -13.00
CA LYS A 75 -9.16 -5.78 -12.94
C LYS A 75 -10.57 -5.54 -12.41
N SER A 76 -10.77 -4.55 -11.54
CA SER A 76 -12.07 -4.27 -10.90
C SER A 76 -12.64 -2.90 -11.28
N GLN A 77 -11.94 -2.09 -12.06
CA GLN A 77 -12.35 -0.76 -12.48
C GLN A 77 -12.48 -0.63 -14.00
N LEU A 78 -13.35 0.28 -14.42
CA LEU A 78 -13.46 0.79 -15.77
C LEU A 78 -12.87 2.19 -15.83
N LYS A 79 -12.06 2.45 -16.85
CA LYS A 79 -11.57 3.79 -17.18
C LYS A 79 -12.56 4.47 -18.11
N CYS A 80 -13.28 5.47 -17.59
CA CYS A 80 -14.24 6.24 -18.37
C CYS A 80 -13.59 7.56 -18.82
N VAL A 81 -13.42 7.73 -20.13
CA VAL A 81 -12.88 8.97 -20.70
C VAL A 81 -13.98 10.03 -20.74
N LEU A 82 -13.66 11.22 -20.27
CA LEU A 82 -14.52 12.39 -20.25
C LEU A 82 -14.02 13.43 -21.27
N PRO A 83 -14.85 14.41 -21.66
CA PRO A 83 -14.40 15.55 -22.45
C PRO A 83 -13.21 16.30 -21.80
N ASN A 84 -12.52 17.12 -22.58
CA ASN A 84 -11.41 17.97 -22.12
C ASN A 84 -10.24 17.19 -21.50
N ASN A 85 -9.90 16.03 -22.09
CA ASN A 85 -8.73 15.24 -21.68
C ASN A 85 -8.78 14.74 -20.23
N LYS A 86 -9.99 14.60 -19.67
CA LYS A 86 -10.24 14.07 -18.33
C LYS A 86 -10.62 12.60 -18.39
N TYR A 87 -10.48 11.91 -17.26
CA TYR A 87 -10.97 10.55 -17.09
C TYR A 87 -11.43 10.35 -15.64
N VAL A 88 -12.19 9.29 -15.42
CA VAL A 88 -12.52 8.80 -14.08
C VAL A 88 -12.48 7.29 -14.07
N CYS A 89 -12.01 6.73 -12.95
CA CYS A 89 -12.03 5.30 -12.69
C CYS A 89 -13.26 4.97 -11.84
N VAL A 90 -14.13 4.10 -12.34
CA VAL A 90 -15.30 3.61 -11.59
C VAL A 90 -15.21 2.11 -11.42
N SER A 91 -15.85 1.56 -10.39
CA SER A 91 -15.94 0.11 -10.23
C SER A 91 -16.68 -0.52 -11.41
N LYS A 92 -16.21 -1.67 -11.90
CA LYS A 92 -16.94 -2.50 -12.85
C LYS A 92 -18.31 -2.85 -12.25
N PRO A 93 -19.40 -2.78 -13.02
CA PRO A 93 -20.71 -3.12 -12.48
C PRO A 93 -20.80 -4.58 -12.03
N ALA A 94 -21.24 -4.80 -10.79
CA ALA A 94 -21.50 -6.14 -10.26
C ALA A 94 -22.77 -6.71 -10.91
N THR A 95 -22.64 -7.81 -11.67
CA THR A 95 -23.76 -8.45 -12.37
C THR A 95 -23.59 -9.96 -12.38
N HIS A 96 -24.71 -10.68 -12.22
CA HIS A 96 -24.76 -12.14 -12.35
C HIS A 96 -24.92 -12.58 -13.82
N ASN A 97 -25.14 -11.65 -14.74
CA ASN A 97 -25.24 -11.94 -16.16
C ASN A 97 -23.84 -12.10 -16.76
N GLU A 98 -23.49 -13.32 -17.16
CA GLU A 98 -22.16 -13.66 -17.69
C GLU A 98 -21.81 -12.88 -18.96
N LYS A 99 -22.78 -12.62 -19.83
CA LYS A 99 -22.54 -11.85 -21.07
C LYS A 99 -22.20 -10.40 -20.75
N LEU A 100 -22.90 -9.79 -19.80
CA LEU A 100 -22.60 -8.43 -19.35
C LEU A 100 -21.26 -8.37 -18.62
N LYS A 101 -20.98 -9.35 -17.75
CA LYS A 101 -19.68 -9.47 -17.07
C LYS A 101 -18.53 -9.54 -18.08
N ALA A 102 -18.66 -10.36 -19.12
CA ALA A 102 -17.66 -10.48 -20.18
C ALA A 102 -17.45 -9.16 -20.95
N ILE A 103 -18.49 -8.33 -21.12
CA ILE A 103 -18.34 -7.00 -21.71
C ILE A 103 -17.50 -6.10 -20.80
N TYR A 104 -17.75 -6.11 -19.48
CA TYR A 104 -17.00 -5.27 -18.53
C TYR A 104 -15.58 -5.77 -18.26
N ASP A 105 -15.31 -7.07 -18.48
CA ASP A 105 -13.97 -7.65 -18.38
C ASP A 105 -13.11 -7.41 -19.63
N ASP A 106 -13.73 -7.09 -20.76
CA ASP A 106 -13.03 -6.71 -21.98
C ASP A 106 -12.50 -5.26 -21.87
N PRO A 107 -11.18 -5.04 -22.03
CA PRO A 107 -10.55 -3.72 -21.84
C PRO A 107 -10.96 -2.69 -22.89
N VAL A 108 -11.54 -3.11 -24.01
CA VAL A 108 -11.98 -2.22 -25.10
C VAL A 108 -13.50 -2.00 -25.05
N LYS A 109 -14.27 -3.04 -24.75
CA LYS A 109 -15.75 -2.97 -24.72
C LYS A 109 -16.27 -2.38 -23.41
N GLY A 110 -15.67 -2.73 -22.27
CA GLY A 110 -16.10 -2.26 -20.95
C GLY A 110 -16.16 -0.74 -20.86
N PRO A 111 -15.07 -0.01 -21.20
CA PRO A 111 -15.08 1.46 -21.23
C PRO A 111 -16.09 2.10 -22.19
N LYS A 112 -16.57 1.35 -23.19
CA LYS A 112 -17.56 1.81 -24.18
C LYS A 112 -18.99 1.40 -23.82
N ALA A 113 -19.17 0.60 -22.78
CA ALA A 113 -20.47 0.09 -22.36
C ALA A 113 -21.37 1.21 -21.82
N LYS A 114 -22.66 1.14 -22.17
CA LYS A 114 -23.71 2.10 -21.78
C LYS A 114 -25.01 1.35 -21.53
N ASN A 115 -25.07 0.61 -20.43
CA ASN A 115 -26.20 -0.23 -20.07
C ASN A 115 -27.09 0.51 -19.07
N LYS A 116 -28.38 0.66 -19.41
CA LYS A 116 -29.36 1.31 -18.54
C LYS A 116 -29.44 0.59 -17.20
N GLY A 117 -29.38 1.36 -16.10
CA GLY A 117 -29.44 0.83 -14.74
C GLY A 117 -28.11 0.35 -14.16
N PHE A 118 -27.00 0.45 -14.91
CA PHE A 118 -25.67 0.13 -14.42
C PHE A 118 -24.84 1.41 -14.25
N ARG A 119 -23.99 1.44 -13.21
CA ARG A 119 -23.00 2.50 -13.00
C ARG A 119 -21.74 2.27 -13.85
N ASP A 120 -21.93 2.24 -15.16
CA ASP A 120 -20.85 2.12 -16.14
C ASP A 120 -20.46 3.48 -16.74
N CYS A 121 -19.63 3.48 -17.78
CA CYS A 121 -19.18 4.71 -18.42
C CYS A 121 -20.30 5.48 -19.13
N GLY A 122 -21.42 4.83 -19.48
CA GLY A 122 -22.63 5.49 -19.95
C GLY A 122 -23.22 6.39 -18.86
N TRP A 123 -23.46 5.80 -17.68
CA TRP A 123 -23.95 6.54 -16.51
C TRP A 123 -23.01 7.70 -16.11
N VAL A 124 -21.69 7.45 -16.10
CA VAL A 124 -20.69 8.50 -15.84
C VAL A 124 -20.79 9.65 -16.83
N SER A 125 -20.92 9.34 -18.12
CA SER A 125 -21.01 10.36 -19.17
C SER A 125 -22.27 11.19 -19.05
N GLU A 126 -23.39 10.59 -18.65
CA GLU A 126 -24.65 11.29 -18.40
C GLU A 126 -24.54 12.19 -17.17
N ALA A 127 -23.98 11.68 -16.08
CA ALA A 127 -23.75 12.45 -14.86
C ALA A 127 -22.85 13.67 -15.11
N TYR A 128 -21.77 13.51 -15.88
CA TYR A 128 -20.87 14.61 -16.25
C TYR A 128 -21.56 15.72 -17.05
N LYS A 129 -22.51 15.38 -17.93
CA LYS A 129 -23.25 16.36 -18.75
C LYS A 129 -24.32 17.11 -17.98
N SER A 130 -24.74 16.58 -16.84
CA SER A 130 -25.89 17.10 -16.07
C SER A 130 -25.48 18.09 -14.98
N GLY A 131 -24.18 18.30 -14.78
CA GLY A 131 -23.61 19.30 -13.87
C GLY A 131 -23.01 20.47 -14.64
#